data_AF-A0A3B8PFE0-F1
#
_entry.id   AF-A0A3B8PFE0-F1
#
_cell.length_a   1.000
_cell.length_b   1.000
_cell.length_c   1.000
_cell.angle_alpha   90.00
_cell.angle_beta   90.00
_cell.angle_gamma   90.00
#
_symmetry.space_group_name_H-M   'P 1'
#
loop_
_entity.id
_entity.type
_entity.pdbx_description
1 polymer ?
#
loop_
_entity_poly.entity_id
_entity_poly.type
_entity_poly.pdbx_seq_one_letter_code
_entity_poly.pdbx_strand_id
1 'polypeptide(L)' 'MLRRLSLTGLVLVAATAPAAVRAAPTNLLLIIADDCTFRDIGCYGGQAHTPHIDRLATQGMRLTRCFQAAPM' A
#
# COMPACT_ATOMS: atom_id res chain seq x y z
N MET A 1 -0.86 -61.57 -3.33
CA MET A 1 -0.17 -60.48 -4.06
C MET A 1 -0.85 -59.15 -3.76
N LEU A 2 -0.51 -58.46 -2.65
CA LEU A 2 -0.93 -57.08 -2.42
C LEU A 2 0.31 -56.21 -2.34
N ARG A 3 0.49 -55.34 -3.35
CA ARG A 3 1.62 -54.42 -3.50
C ARG A 3 1.55 -53.38 -2.39
N ARG A 4 2.61 -53.32 -1.57
CA ARG A 4 2.86 -52.27 -0.59
C ARG A 4 2.98 -50.94 -1.33
N LEU A 5 1.93 -50.12 -1.29
CA LEU A 5 1.93 -48.78 -1.86
C LEU A 5 2.86 -47.91 -1.02
N SER A 6 3.94 -47.43 -1.65
CA SER A 6 5.04 -46.72 -1.01
C SER A 6 4.61 -45.34 -0.51
N LEU A 7 4.40 -45.19 0.81
CA LEU A 7 4.07 -43.91 1.47
C LEU A 7 5.21 -42.87 1.43
N THR A 8 6.37 -43.20 0.85
CA THR A 8 7.57 -42.35 0.84
C THR A 8 7.51 -41.15 -0.11
N GLY A 9 6.56 -41.09 -1.04
CA GLY A 9 6.48 -40.01 -2.03
C GLY A 9 5.83 -38.71 -1.55
N LEU A 10 4.95 -38.77 -0.53
CA LEU A 10 4.14 -37.61 -0.11
C LEU A 10 4.86 -36.70 0.92
N VAL A 11 5.92 -37.18 1.55
CA VAL A 11 6.60 -36.47 2.63
C VAL A 11 7.57 -35.38 2.12
N LEU A 12 8.04 -35.47 0.88
CA LEU A 12 9.12 -34.59 0.39
C LEU A 12 8.67 -33.20 -0.09
N VAL A 13 7.37 -32.95 -0.27
CA VAL A 13 6.85 -31.68 -0.81
C VAL A 13 6.62 -30.61 0.28
N ALA A 14 6.60 -30.99 1.56
CA ALA A 14 6.28 -30.06 2.65
C ALA A 14 7.45 -29.18 3.13
N ALA A 15 8.68 -29.40 2.65
CA ALA A 15 9.89 -28.80 3.23
C ALA A 15 10.37 -27.48 2.61
N THR A 16 9.70 -26.96 1.57
CA THR A 16 10.14 -25.74 0.87
C THR A 16 9.24 -24.52 1.12
N ALA A 17 8.74 -24.35 2.35
CA ALA A 17 8.11 -23.09 2.73
C ALA A 17 9.21 -22.00 2.83
N PRO A 18 9.14 -20.90 2.05
CA PRO A 18 10.09 -19.82 2.18
C PRO A 18 10.00 -19.25 3.60
N ALA A 19 11.16 -19.09 4.26
CA ALA A 19 11.23 -18.43 5.54
C ALA A 19 10.61 -17.03 5.41
N ALA A 20 9.65 -16.71 6.27
CA ALA A 20 9.00 -15.40 6.26
C ALA A 20 10.06 -14.33 6.52
N VAL A 21 10.37 -13.54 5.49
CA VAL A 21 11.19 -12.33 5.64
C VAL A 21 10.42 -11.41 6.57
N ARG A 22 10.97 -11.16 7.75
CA ARG A 22 10.41 -10.22 8.70
C ARG A 22 10.48 -8.83 8.07
N ALA A 23 9.34 -8.33 7.62
CA ALA A 23 9.24 -6.99 7.04
C ALA A 23 9.80 -5.98 8.04
N ALA A 24 10.66 -5.09 7.54
CA ALA A 24 11.14 -3.96 8.33
C ALA A 24 9.93 -3.17 8.88
N PRO A 25 10.04 -2.57 10.08
CA PRO A 25 8.94 -1.77 10.62
C PRO A 25 8.59 -0.64 9.65
N THR A 26 7.31 -0.52 9.33
CA THR A 26 6.78 0.55 8.48
C THR A 26 6.69 1.83 9.29
N ASN A 27 7.35 2.89 8.83
CA ASN A 27 7.16 4.23 9.39
C ASN A 27 5.90 4.85 8.80
N LEU A 28 5.06 5.46 9.63
CA LEU A 28 3.85 6.16 9.21
C LEU A 28 4.01 7.66 9.47
N LEU A 29 3.87 8.47 8.41
CA LEU A 29 3.88 9.92 8.47
C LEU A 29 2.52 10.45 7.99
N LEU A 30 1.80 11.14 8.88
CA LEU A 30 0.55 11.82 8.56
C LEU A 30 0.81 13.33 8.48
N ILE A 31 0.49 13.93 7.34
CA ILE A 31 0.62 15.37 7.10
C ILE A 31 -0.79 15.93 6.92
N ILE A 32 -1.11 16.98 7.68
CA ILE A 32 -2.38 17.72 7.57
C ILE A 32 -2.02 19.19 7.32
N ALA A 33 -2.75 19.82 6.42
CA ALA A 33 -2.66 21.25 6.14
C ALA A 33 -3.97 21.93 6.54
N ASP A 34 -3.87 23.04 7.27
CA ASP A 34 -5.01 23.83 7.70
C ASP A 34 -5.49 24.73 6.55
N ASP A 35 -6.81 24.97 6.47
CA ASP A 35 -7.45 25.76 5.41
C ASP A 35 -7.05 25.40 3.97
N CYS A 36 -6.59 24.16 3.74
CA CYS A 36 -6.17 23.69 2.42
C CYS A 36 -7.28 22.88 1.77
N THR A 37 -7.71 23.31 0.59
CA THR A 37 -8.72 22.63 -0.20
C THR A 37 -8.09 21.95 -1.42
N PHE A 38 -8.83 21.04 -2.05
CA PHE A 38 -8.40 20.45 -3.32
C PHE A 38 -8.19 21.49 -4.43
N ARG A 39 -8.78 22.69 -4.31
CA ARG A 39 -8.64 23.77 -5.30
C ARG A 39 -7.28 24.48 -5.21
N ASP A 40 -6.52 24.23 -4.16
CA ASP A 40 -5.20 24.84 -3.97
C ASP A 40 -4.10 23.98 -4.59
N ILE A 41 -4.30 22.66 -4.68
CA ILE A 41 -3.26 21.70 -5.04
C ILE A 41 -3.22 21.44 -6.55
N GLY A 42 -2.03 21.53 -7.16
CA GLY A 42 -1.79 21.39 -8.60
C GLY A 42 -2.30 20.07 -9.18
N CYS A 43 -2.06 18.94 -8.52
CA CYS A 43 -2.56 17.64 -8.98
C CYS A 43 -4.09 17.50 -8.97
N TYR A 44 -4.85 18.44 -8.43
CA TYR A 44 -6.32 18.50 -8.55
C TYR A 44 -6.79 19.63 -9.48
N GLY A 45 -5.87 20.33 -10.16
CA GLY A 45 -6.15 21.46 -11.03
C GLY A 45 -6.09 22.83 -10.33
N GLY A 46 -5.55 22.88 -9.12
CA GLY A 46 -5.32 24.12 -8.39
C GLY A 46 -4.24 25.01 -8.99
N GLN A 47 -4.23 26.29 -8.63
CA GLN A 47 -3.30 27.28 -9.19
C GLN A 47 -1.95 27.35 -8.48
N ALA A 48 -1.84 26.82 -7.26
CA ALA A 48 -0.58 26.89 -6.52
C ALA A 48 0.48 25.97 -7.14
N HIS A 49 1.75 26.39 -7.04
CA HIS A 49 2.87 25.58 -7.50
C HIS A 49 3.23 24.51 -6.45
N THR A 50 2.78 23.27 -6.64
CA THR A 50 2.91 22.18 -5.65
C THR A 50 3.71 20.95 -6.16
N PRO A 51 4.93 21.12 -6.70
CA PRO A 51 5.63 20.05 -7.43
C PRO A 51 5.93 18.81 -6.57
N HIS A 52 6.14 18.97 -5.27
CA HIS A 52 6.40 17.85 -4.37
C HIS A 52 5.12 17.04 -4.07
N ILE A 53 3.98 17.70 -3.88
CA ILE A 53 2.69 17.04 -3.67
C ILE A 53 2.25 16.35 -4.95
N ASP A 54 2.46 17.01 -6.10
CA ASP A 54 2.13 16.44 -7.41
C ASP A 54 2.93 15.17 -7.70
N ARG A 55 4.22 15.16 -7.35
CA ARG A 55 5.06 13.96 -7.43
C ARG A 55 4.59 12.86 -6.46
N LEU A 56 4.20 13.20 -5.23
CA LEU A 56 3.67 12.21 -4.29
C LEU A 56 2.39 11.55 -4.83
N ALA A 57 1.52 12.33 -5.49
CA ALA A 57 0.30 11.82 -6.09
C ALA A 57 0.55 10.81 -7.24
N THR A 58 1.70 10.88 -7.93
CA THR A 58 2.07 9.90 -8.99
C THR A 58 2.78 8.66 -8.45
N GLN A 59 3.39 8.75 -7.27
CA GLN A 59 4.10 7.65 -6.63
C GLN A 59 3.20 6.74 -5.78
N GLY A 60 1.97 7.17 -5.51
CA GLY A 60 1.03 6.45 -4.68
C GLY A 60 -0.40 6.54 -5.20
N MET A 61 -1.33 6.82 -4.30
CA MET A 61 -2.75 6.94 -4.60
C MET A 61 -3.21 8.38 -4.40
N ARG A 62 -3.98 8.90 -5.35
CA ARG A 62 -4.65 10.21 -5.25
C ARG A 62 -6.15 10.00 -5.03
N LEU A 63 -6.69 10.54 -3.94
CA LEU A 63 -8.11 10.42 -3.60
C LEU A 63 -8.93 11.52 -4.26
N THR A 64 -9.78 11.18 -5.24
CA THR A 64 -10.64 12.16 -5.93
C THR A 64 -12.01 12.35 -5.26
N ARG A 65 -12.31 11.56 -4.23
CA ARG A 65 -13.55 11.59 -3.44
C ARG A 65 -13.25 11.48 -1.94
N CYS A 66 -12.48 12.43 -1.42
CA CYS A 66 -12.12 12.53 -0.01
C CYS A 66 -12.92 13.66 0.64
N PHE A 67 -13.75 13.35 1.63
CA PHE A 67 -14.64 14.31 2.28
C PHE A 67 -14.31 14.41 3.77
N GLN A 68 -14.40 15.62 4.30
CA GLN A 68 -14.37 15.86 5.74
C GLN A 68 -15.65 15.35 6.40
N ALA A 69 -15.52 14.80 7.61
CA ALA A 69 -16.65 14.24 8.34
C ALA A 69 -17.61 15.32 8.88
N ALA A 70 -17.09 16.53 9.11
CA ALA A 70 -17.84 17.69 9.55
C ALA A 70 -17.39 18.93 8.74
N PRO A 71 -18.29 19.89 8.49
CA PRO A 71 -17.90 21.16 7.90
C PRO A 71 -17.07 21.98 8.89
N MET A 72 -16.05 22.66 8.39
CA MET A 72 -15.36 23.76 9.07
C MET A 72 -15.67 25.07 8.37
#